data_AF-A0A7X8WKD4-F1
#
_entry.id   AF-A0A7X8WKD4-F1
#
_cell.length_a   1.000
_cell.length_b   1.000
_cell.length_c   1.000
_cell.angle_alpha   90.00
_cell.angle_beta   90.00
_cell.angle_gamma   90.00
#
_symmetry.space_group_name_H-M   'P 1'
#
loop_
_entity.id
_entity.type
_entity.pdbx_description
1 polymer ?
#
loop_
_entity_poly.entity_id
_entity_poly.type
_entity_poly.pdbx_seq_one_letter_code
_entity_poly.pdbx_strand_id
1 'polypeptide(L)'
;MISFFKTQSQNIIAVQSHSALSHEEINRLNWLFGNSELLDETQINERFVGPRRELITPWSTGAVEITQNMGVEGILRIEEYFSSDASQEHDPMLQQVYKELNQEMFDIDIEPEQLYLIDDIAAYNEDEGLALSEDEIDYLEGLSKKLDRKLTDSEVFGFSQVNSEHCRHKIFNGKFIIDGEEKESSLFDLIKKTSAVNPNTLVSAYKDNVAFIGGPSIEQFAPLSGDKADYFATTNKESVLSLKAETHNFPTTVEPFYGASTGTGGEIRDRLAGGKASLPLAGTSVYMTAYPRLESGKPWEEAINPRKWLYQTPQEILIKASNGASDFANKFGQPLICGSVLTFEHEENDKKFGFDKVIMLAGGIGFAHRHDALKGDPKPGEKVVVMGGDNYRIGMGGGAVSSLNTGELSSGIELNAVQRANPEMQKRVANVIRALAESKENPIVSIHDHGAGGHLNCLSELVETTGGKIDISKLPVGDKSLSAKEIIGNESQERMGMLVKEEDLERIERIAKRERAPFYVVGETTGDMRFTFEQPGGHNPIDMDLEDFFGKPPVTIMEDSTIEESYDAPEYDIDNLETYLENVLQL
;
A
#
# COMPACT_ATOMS: atom_id res chain seq x y z
N MET A 1 -19.24 3.19 -25.54
CA MET A 1 -19.56 2.02 -26.38
C MET A 1 -18.57 0.93 -26.02
N ILE A 2 -19.00 -0.34 -25.99
CA ILE A 2 -18.13 -1.48 -25.72
C ILE A 2 -17.99 -2.32 -26.98
N SER A 3 -16.75 -2.56 -27.42
CA SER A 3 -16.41 -3.44 -28.53
C SER A 3 -15.77 -4.72 -28.00
N PHE A 4 -16.16 -5.86 -28.54
CA PHE A 4 -15.66 -7.16 -28.11
C PHE A 4 -14.67 -7.74 -29.11
N PHE A 5 -13.48 -8.10 -28.62
CA PHE A 5 -12.42 -8.71 -29.39
C PHE A 5 -12.19 -10.14 -28.92
N LYS A 6 -12.33 -11.10 -29.83
CA LYS A 6 -12.09 -12.51 -29.54
C LYS A 6 -10.63 -12.86 -29.79
N THR A 7 -9.94 -13.31 -28.76
CA THR A 7 -8.52 -13.69 -28.84
C THR A 7 -8.35 -15.08 -29.46
N GLN A 8 -7.13 -15.43 -29.85
CA GLN A 8 -6.81 -16.77 -30.36
C GLN A 8 -7.12 -17.87 -29.33
N SER A 9 -6.97 -17.57 -28.04
CA SER A 9 -7.31 -18.45 -26.91
C SER A 9 -8.81 -18.53 -26.61
N GLN A 10 -9.66 -17.91 -27.45
CA GLN A 10 -11.11 -17.83 -27.29
C GLN A 10 -11.57 -16.98 -26.08
N ASN A 11 -10.68 -16.17 -25.50
CA ASN A 11 -11.07 -15.17 -24.49
C ASN A 11 -11.72 -13.96 -25.18
N ILE A 12 -12.47 -13.17 -24.41
CA ILE A 12 -13.06 -11.92 -24.89
C ILE A 12 -12.37 -10.75 -24.20
N ILE A 13 -11.84 -9.83 -25.00
CA ILE A 13 -11.38 -8.52 -24.53
C ILE A 13 -12.49 -7.52 -24.81
N ALA A 14 -13.01 -6.90 -23.75
CA ALA A 14 -14.01 -5.86 -23.83
C ALA A 14 -13.30 -4.49 -23.79
N VAL A 15 -13.50 -3.68 -24.83
CA VAL A 15 -12.89 -2.36 -24.99
C VAL A 15 -13.97 -1.29 -24.89
N GLN A 16 -13.93 -0.49 -23.84
CA GLN A 16 -14.80 0.67 -23.68
C GLN A 16 -14.15 1.90 -24.32
N SER A 17 -14.87 2.58 -25.21
CA SER A 17 -14.41 3.80 -25.88
C SER A 17 -15.46 4.92 -25.84
N HIS A 18 -14.98 6.16 -25.92
CA HIS A 18 -15.81 7.36 -26.04
C HIS A 18 -16.64 7.39 -27.34
N SER A 19 -16.09 6.85 -28.42
CA SER A 19 -16.71 6.84 -29.75
C SER A 19 -16.48 5.50 -30.45
N ALA A 20 -17.19 5.28 -31.55
CA ALA A 20 -16.97 4.13 -32.41
C ALA A 20 -15.52 4.11 -32.93
N LEU A 21 -14.92 2.92 -32.94
CA LEU A 21 -13.55 2.71 -33.41
C LEU A 21 -13.49 2.75 -34.95
N SER A 22 -12.53 3.49 -35.49
CA SER A 22 -12.22 3.49 -36.91
C SER A 22 -11.60 2.16 -37.35
N HIS A 23 -11.63 1.89 -38.66
CA HIS A 23 -11.02 0.68 -39.21
C HIS A 23 -9.51 0.58 -38.91
N GLU A 24 -8.80 1.72 -38.87
CA GLU A 24 -7.39 1.75 -38.52
C GLU A 24 -7.14 1.41 -37.04
N GLU A 25 -7.95 1.96 -36.14
CA GLU A 25 -7.87 1.64 -34.70
C GLU A 25 -8.19 0.17 -34.44
N ILE A 26 -9.21 -0.39 -35.10
CA ILE A 26 -9.55 -1.82 -35.01
C ILE A 26 -8.36 -2.68 -35.43
N ASN A 27 -7.68 -2.34 -36.54
CA ASN A 27 -6.51 -3.10 -36.98
C ASN A 27 -5.35 -3.02 -35.98
N ARG A 28 -5.13 -1.85 -35.36
CA ARG A 28 -4.12 -1.68 -34.31
C ARG A 28 -4.46 -2.50 -33.06
N LEU A 29 -5.72 -2.49 -32.63
CA LEU A 29 -6.20 -3.26 -31.48
C LEU A 29 -6.15 -4.77 -31.76
N ASN A 30 -6.52 -5.22 -32.95
CA ASN A 30 -6.38 -6.62 -33.35
C ASN A 30 -4.93 -7.09 -33.23
N TRP A 31 -3.97 -6.28 -33.68
CA TRP A 31 -2.55 -6.57 -33.52
C TRP A 31 -2.13 -6.60 -32.05
N LEU A 32 -2.53 -5.59 -31.27
CA LEU A 32 -2.20 -5.46 -29.85
C LEU A 32 -2.68 -6.68 -29.05
N PHE A 33 -3.88 -7.16 -29.34
CA PHE A 33 -4.51 -8.30 -28.68
C PHE A 33 -4.13 -9.67 -29.28
N GLY A 34 -2.99 -9.76 -29.97
CA GLY A 34 -2.45 -11.02 -30.45
C GLY A 34 -3.13 -11.57 -31.71
N ASN A 35 -3.47 -10.70 -32.65
CA ASN A 35 -4.29 -11.00 -33.84
C ASN A 35 -5.69 -11.49 -33.47
N SER A 36 -6.36 -10.74 -32.57
CA SER A 36 -7.77 -10.97 -32.25
C SER A 36 -8.69 -10.64 -33.43
N GLU A 37 -9.95 -11.03 -33.30
CA GLU A 37 -11.02 -10.67 -34.22
C GLU A 37 -12.06 -9.79 -33.51
N LEU A 38 -12.41 -8.64 -34.09
CA LEU A 38 -13.54 -7.84 -33.62
C LEU A 38 -14.85 -8.58 -33.94
N LEU A 39 -15.70 -8.74 -32.93
CA LEU A 39 -17.03 -9.34 -33.09
C LEU A 39 -18.05 -8.28 -33.48
N ASP A 40 -18.95 -8.62 -34.41
CA ASP A 40 -20.09 -7.78 -34.83
C ASP A 40 -21.30 -7.96 -33.88
N GLU A 41 -21.02 -8.08 -32.58
CA GLU A 41 -21.99 -8.38 -31.53
C GLU A 41 -21.95 -7.25 -30.49
N THR A 42 -23.13 -6.82 -30.04
CA THR A 42 -23.26 -5.84 -28.94
C THR A 42 -23.46 -6.50 -27.58
N GLN A 43 -23.71 -7.81 -27.59
CA GLN A 43 -23.92 -8.67 -26.43
C GLN A 43 -23.48 -10.09 -26.78
N ILE A 44 -22.82 -10.77 -25.84
CA ILE A 44 -22.38 -12.16 -25.95
C ILE A 44 -23.09 -12.96 -24.86
N ASN A 45 -24.00 -13.86 -25.27
CA ASN A 45 -24.85 -14.66 -24.38
C ASN A 45 -24.19 -15.97 -23.96
N GLU A 46 -22.97 -15.85 -23.43
CA GLU A 46 -22.18 -16.96 -22.91
C GLU A 46 -21.73 -16.66 -21.48
N ARG A 47 -21.35 -17.71 -20.76
CA ARG A 47 -20.87 -17.57 -19.38
C ARG A 47 -19.38 -17.27 -19.36
N PHE A 48 -19.00 -16.20 -18.67
CA PHE A 48 -17.61 -15.78 -18.52
C PHE A 48 -17.22 -15.62 -17.06
N VAL A 49 -15.94 -15.73 -16.79
CA VAL A 49 -15.30 -15.26 -15.55
C VAL A 49 -14.43 -14.07 -15.92
N GLY A 50 -14.54 -12.99 -15.16
CA GLY A 50 -13.75 -11.78 -15.39
C GLY A 50 -13.61 -10.97 -14.10
N PRO A 51 -12.87 -9.85 -14.15
CA PRO A 51 -12.73 -8.98 -13.00
C PRO A 51 -14.09 -8.45 -12.55
N ARG A 52 -14.22 -8.13 -11.26
CA ARG A 52 -15.38 -7.39 -10.75
C ARG A 52 -15.47 -6.04 -11.46
N ARG A 53 -16.68 -5.63 -11.87
CA ARG A 53 -16.87 -4.39 -12.65
C ARG A 53 -16.43 -3.14 -11.88
N GLU A 54 -16.52 -3.18 -10.56
CA GLU A 54 -16.12 -2.13 -9.63
C GLU A 54 -14.59 -1.98 -9.55
N LEU A 55 -13.82 -2.98 -10.02
CA LEU A 55 -12.36 -2.99 -9.98
C LEU A 55 -11.75 -2.76 -11.36
N ILE A 56 -10.92 -1.73 -11.50
CA ILE A 56 -10.07 -1.55 -12.68
C ILE A 56 -8.76 -2.28 -12.46
N THR A 57 -8.51 -3.32 -13.24
CA THR A 57 -7.31 -4.16 -13.05
C THR A 57 -6.02 -3.39 -13.38
N PRO A 58 -4.87 -3.74 -12.77
CA PRO A 58 -3.57 -3.23 -13.19
C PRO A 58 -3.29 -3.50 -14.67
N TRP A 59 -3.77 -4.64 -15.17
CA TRP A 59 -3.70 -5.00 -16.59
C TRP A 59 -4.47 -4.00 -17.46
N SER A 60 -5.69 -3.63 -17.08
CA SER A 60 -6.49 -2.60 -17.80
C SER A 60 -5.74 -1.28 -17.88
N THR A 61 -5.17 -0.80 -16.77
CA THR A 61 -4.42 0.47 -16.77
C THR A 61 -3.25 0.42 -17.75
N GLY A 62 -2.44 -0.64 -17.72
CA GLY A 62 -1.33 -0.80 -18.66
C GLY A 62 -1.79 -0.95 -20.11
N ALA A 63 -2.85 -1.71 -20.35
CA ALA A 63 -3.41 -1.92 -21.69
C ALA A 63 -3.92 -0.61 -22.30
N VAL A 64 -4.65 0.20 -21.54
CA VAL A 64 -5.13 1.52 -21.96
C VAL A 64 -3.96 2.47 -22.25
N GLU A 65 -2.93 2.49 -21.41
CA GLU A 65 -1.74 3.32 -21.68
C GLU A 65 -1.00 2.88 -22.95
N ILE A 66 -0.96 1.58 -23.26
CA ILE A 66 -0.39 1.08 -24.51
C ILE A 66 -1.17 1.61 -25.72
N THR A 67 -2.51 1.64 -25.68
CA THR A 67 -3.30 2.16 -26.80
C THR A 67 -3.01 3.63 -27.06
N GLN A 68 -2.84 4.44 -26.01
CA GLN A 68 -2.44 5.85 -26.12
C GLN A 68 -1.08 6.00 -26.80
N ASN A 69 -0.10 5.16 -26.44
CA ASN A 69 1.22 5.14 -27.08
C ASN A 69 1.18 4.72 -28.54
N MET A 70 0.19 3.91 -28.92
CA MET A 70 -0.07 3.51 -30.30
C MET A 70 -0.89 4.55 -31.07
N GLY A 71 -1.21 5.69 -30.47
CA GLY A 71 -2.05 6.73 -31.08
C GLY A 71 -3.51 6.29 -31.28
N VAL A 72 -4.00 5.37 -30.45
CA VAL A 72 -5.41 4.99 -30.34
C VAL A 72 -5.95 5.65 -29.08
N GLU A 73 -6.54 6.84 -29.27
CA GLU A 73 -7.03 7.69 -28.19
C GLU A 73 -8.50 7.38 -27.86
N GLY A 74 -8.97 7.88 -26.71
CA GLY A 74 -10.38 7.76 -26.33
C GLY A 74 -10.82 6.37 -25.85
N ILE A 75 -9.88 5.46 -25.63
CA ILE A 75 -10.12 4.21 -24.89
C ILE A 75 -10.19 4.53 -23.40
N LEU A 76 -11.25 4.06 -22.74
CA LEU A 76 -11.56 4.29 -21.34
C LEU A 76 -11.15 3.11 -20.46
N ARG A 77 -11.42 1.89 -20.93
CA ARG A 77 -11.19 0.66 -20.17
C ARG A 77 -11.01 -0.52 -21.10
N ILE A 78 -10.12 -1.43 -20.74
CA ILE A 78 -9.90 -2.70 -21.43
C ILE A 78 -9.85 -3.79 -20.38
N GLU A 79 -10.72 -4.80 -20.45
CA GLU A 79 -10.66 -5.95 -19.55
C GLU A 79 -10.78 -7.26 -20.33
N GLU A 80 -10.15 -8.32 -19.82
CA GLU A 80 -10.20 -9.66 -20.40
C GLU A 80 -11.13 -10.58 -19.60
N TYR A 81 -11.93 -11.36 -20.35
CA TYR A 81 -12.94 -12.29 -19.85
C TYR A 81 -12.68 -13.68 -20.40
N PHE A 82 -12.71 -14.66 -19.51
CA PHE A 82 -12.38 -16.05 -19.78
C PHE A 82 -13.65 -16.87 -19.89
N SER A 83 -13.81 -17.62 -20.99
CA SER A 83 -14.95 -18.53 -21.14
C SER A 83 -14.94 -19.54 -19.99
N SER A 84 -16.08 -19.70 -19.32
CA SER A 84 -16.19 -20.55 -18.13
C SER A 84 -17.27 -21.61 -18.29
N ASP A 85 -16.86 -22.87 -18.17
CA ASP A 85 -17.76 -23.95 -17.78
C ASP A 85 -18.14 -23.78 -16.30
N ALA A 86 -19.36 -24.20 -15.92
CA ALA A 86 -19.92 -23.96 -14.58
C ALA A 86 -19.08 -24.49 -13.39
N SER A 87 -18.03 -25.28 -13.64
CA SER A 87 -17.13 -25.91 -12.65
C SER A 87 -15.74 -25.27 -12.52
N GLN A 88 -15.43 -24.19 -13.24
CA GLN A 88 -14.10 -23.59 -13.19
C GLN A 88 -13.92 -22.77 -11.90
N GLU A 89 -12.87 -23.09 -11.12
CA GLU A 89 -12.47 -22.31 -9.94
C GLU A 89 -12.02 -20.91 -10.38
N HIS A 90 -12.47 -19.89 -9.66
CA HIS A 90 -12.10 -18.49 -9.84
C HIS A 90 -11.81 -17.89 -8.47
N ASP A 91 -11.05 -16.80 -8.44
CA ASP A 91 -10.78 -16.09 -7.18
C ASP A 91 -11.98 -15.19 -6.83
N PRO A 92 -12.79 -15.51 -5.80
CA PRO A 92 -14.00 -14.75 -5.49
C PRO A 92 -13.71 -13.32 -4.98
N MET A 93 -12.47 -13.04 -4.57
CA MET A 93 -12.06 -11.71 -4.13
C MET A 93 -11.79 -10.78 -5.32
N LEU A 94 -11.33 -11.32 -6.45
CA LEU A 94 -10.91 -10.55 -7.63
C LEU A 94 -11.88 -10.65 -8.81
N GLN A 95 -12.56 -11.79 -8.93
CA GLN A 95 -13.32 -12.16 -10.11
C GLN A 95 -14.78 -12.45 -9.77
N GLN A 96 -15.63 -12.34 -10.79
CA GLN A 96 -17.02 -12.76 -10.71
C GLN A 96 -17.46 -13.49 -11.99
N VAL A 97 -18.56 -14.21 -11.87
CA VAL A 97 -19.18 -14.92 -12.98
C VAL A 97 -20.20 -13.99 -13.67
N TYR A 98 -20.01 -13.79 -14.97
CA TYR A 98 -20.93 -13.10 -15.85
C TYR A 98 -21.75 -14.12 -16.63
N LYS A 99 -23.08 -13.91 -16.69
CA LYS A 99 -23.98 -14.74 -17.50
C LYS A 99 -23.98 -14.36 -18.97
N GLU A 100 -23.58 -13.12 -19.24
CA GLU A 100 -23.45 -12.50 -20.54
C GLU A 100 -22.50 -11.31 -20.42
N LEU A 101 -21.93 -10.87 -21.54
CA LEU A 101 -21.22 -9.59 -21.67
C LEU A 101 -22.08 -8.67 -22.54
N ASN A 102 -22.28 -7.43 -22.13
CA ASN A 102 -23.16 -6.47 -22.83
C ASN A 102 -22.63 -5.03 -22.71
N GLN A 103 -23.37 -4.06 -23.23
CA GLN A 103 -22.92 -2.65 -23.25
C GLN A 103 -22.88 -1.96 -21.88
N GLU A 104 -23.51 -2.55 -20.85
CA GLU A 104 -23.66 -1.99 -19.50
C GLU A 104 -22.68 -2.64 -18.50
N MET A 105 -21.85 -3.60 -18.94
CA MET A 105 -21.01 -4.41 -18.06
C MET A 105 -19.94 -3.63 -17.27
N PHE A 106 -19.62 -2.40 -17.70
CA PHE A 106 -18.71 -1.49 -17.00
C PHE A 106 -19.42 -0.35 -16.29
N ASP A 107 -20.75 -0.27 -16.38
CA ASP A 107 -21.51 0.81 -15.78
C ASP A 107 -21.55 0.64 -14.26
N ILE A 108 -21.23 1.73 -13.57
CA ILE A 108 -21.27 1.86 -12.12
C ILE A 108 -22.25 2.99 -11.83
N ASP A 109 -23.50 2.62 -11.54
CA ASP A 109 -24.57 3.57 -11.20
C ASP A 109 -24.47 4.01 -9.74
N ILE A 110 -23.31 4.54 -9.35
CA ILE A 110 -23.03 5.07 -8.01
C ILE A 110 -22.57 6.51 -8.17
N GLU A 111 -23.39 7.44 -7.68
CA GLU A 111 -23.02 8.84 -7.55
C GLU A 111 -22.13 9.04 -6.31
N PRO A 112 -21.10 9.90 -6.38
CA PRO A 112 -20.31 10.26 -5.22
C PRO A 112 -21.17 10.73 -4.06
N GLU A 113 -20.96 10.13 -2.88
CA GLU A 113 -21.60 10.60 -1.67
C GLU A 113 -21.22 12.05 -1.41
N GLN A 114 -22.24 12.86 -1.08
CA GLN A 114 -22.04 14.26 -0.74
C GLN A 114 -21.40 14.37 0.63
N LEU A 115 -20.64 15.44 0.84
CA LEU A 115 -20.03 15.74 2.13
C LEU A 115 -21.07 15.66 3.25
N TYR A 116 -20.81 14.79 4.23
CA TYR A 116 -21.71 14.53 5.33
C TYR A 116 -21.22 15.22 6.61
N LEU A 117 -22.13 15.89 7.33
CA LEU A 117 -21.85 16.50 8.63
C LEU A 117 -22.37 15.57 9.72
N ILE A 118 -21.49 15.12 10.59
CA ILE A 118 -21.81 14.10 11.60
C ILE A 118 -22.58 14.73 12.76
N ASP A 119 -23.75 14.15 13.05
CA ASP A 119 -24.58 14.47 14.21
C ASP A 119 -24.16 13.72 15.48
N ASP A 120 -23.83 12.44 15.33
CA ASP A 120 -23.46 11.52 16.41
C ASP A 120 -22.20 10.76 16.01
N ILE A 121 -21.09 11.07 16.68
CA ILE A 121 -19.77 10.49 16.37
C ILE A 121 -19.71 9.02 16.79
N ALA A 122 -20.37 8.64 17.89
CA ALA A 122 -20.38 7.26 18.36
C ALA A 122 -21.14 6.35 17.39
N ALA A 123 -22.31 6.79 16.92
CA ALA A 123 -23.06 6.05 15.90
C ALA A 123 -22.28 5.94 14.59
N TYR A 124 -21.66 7.03 14.12
CA TYR A 124 -20.83 7.00 12.91
C TYR A 124 -19.61 6.08 13.04
N ASN A 125 -18.97 6.03 14.22
CA ASN A 125 -17.86 5.12 14.50
C ASN A 125 -18.27 3.64 14.37
N GLU A 126 -19.44 3.27 14.89
CA GLU A 126 -19.98 1.91 14.78
C GLU A 126 -20.35 1.56 13.33
N ASP A 127 -21.06 2.46 12.64
CA ASP A 127 -21.53 2.24 11.27
C ASP A 127 -20.38 2.07 10.26
N GLU A 128 -19.32 2.90 10.39
CA GLU A 128 -18.17 2.88 9.48
C GLU A 128 -17.04 1.95 9.96
N GLY A 129 -17.14 1.39 11.17
CA GLY A 129 -16.11 0.50 11.74
C GLY A 129 -14.76 1.19 11.97
N LEU A 130 -14.77 2.42 12.48
CA LEU A 130 -13.54 3.23 12.62
C LEU A 130 -12.63 2.81 13.78
N ALA A 131 -13.12 1.94 14.68
CA ALA A 131 -12.42 1.44 15.84
C ALA A 131 -11.88 2.54 16.79
N LEU A 132 -12.61 3.65 16.92
CA LEU A 132 -12.30 4.71 17.89
C LEU A 132 -12.64 4.25 19.32
N SER A 133 -11.77 4.61 20.27
CA SER A 133 -12.02 4.45 21.70
C SER A 133 -13.01 5.50 22.24
N GLU A 134 -13.58 5.26 23.43
CA GLU A 134 -14.47 6.22 24.10
C GLU A 134 -13.79 7.59 24.31
N ASP A 135 -12.52 7.60 24.72
CA ASP A 135 -11.73 8.83 24.90
C ASP A 135 -11.54 9.61 23.59
N GLU A 136 -11.39 8.92 22.45
CA GLU A 136 -11.26 9.54 21.14
C GLU A 136 -12.59 10.11 20.64
N ILE A 137 -13.70 9.43 20.91
CA ILE A 137 -15.05 9.94 20.63
C ILE A 137 -15.30 11.21 21.45
N ASP A 138 -15.02 11.19 22.75
CA ASP A 138 -15.15 12.35 23.64
C ASP A 138 -14.27 13.53 23.18
N TYR A 139 -13.06 13.24 22.72
CA TYR A 139 -12.16 14.24 22.14
C TYR A 139 -12.77 14.89 20.89
N LEU A 140 -13.30 14.09 19.95
CA LEU A 140 -13.91 14.59 18.71
C LEU A 140 -15.19 15.39 18.99
N GLU A 141 -16.00 14.96 19.97
CA GLU A 141 -17.15 15.75 20.42
C GLU A 141 -16.72 17.11 21.02
N GLY A 142 -15.65 17.10 21.82
CA GLY A 142 -15.04 18.31 22.37
C GLY A 142 -14.51 19.24 21.27
N LEU A 143 -13.89 18.66 20.24
CA LEU A 143 -13.37 19.40 19.09
C LEU A 143 -14.49 20.04 18.27
N SER A 144 -15.58 19.32 18.01
CA SER A 144 -16.80 19.86 17.37
C SER A 144 -17.32 21.10 18.13
N LYS A 145 -17.38 21.02 19.46
CA LYS A 145 -17.78 22.15 20.33
C LYS A 145 -16.75 23.30 20.29
N LYS A 146 -15.45 23.01 20.24
CA LYS A 146 -14.37 24.02 20.14
C LYS A 146 -14.44 24.79 18.82
N LEU A 147 -14.70 24.10 17.70
CA LEU A 147 -14.76 24.68 16.36
C LEU A 147 -16.09 25.39 16.07
N ASP A 148 -17.08 25.28 16.96
CA ASP A 148 -18.44 25.83 16.80
C ASP A 148 -19.12 25.35 15.49
N ARG A 149 -18.86 24.10 15.10
CA ARG A 149 -19.47 23.43 13.95
C ARG A 149 -19.40 21.92 14.08
N LYS A 150 -20.30 21.22 13.38
CA LYS A 150 -20.19 19.77 13.21
C LYS A 150 -18.91 19.41 12.46
N LEU A 151 -18.34 18.26 12.80
CA LEU A 151 -17.25 17.65 12.02
C LEU A 151 -17.81 16.98 10.77
N THR A 152 -17.02 16.95 9.71
CA THR A 152 -17.36 16.21 8.50
C THR A 152 -17.04 14.71 8.66
N ASP A 153 -17.63 13.89 7.80
CA ASP A 153 -17.26 12.49 7.60
C ASP A 153 -15.76 12.27 7.35
N SER A 154 -15.16 13.16 6.55
CA SER A 154 -13.76 13.14 6.14
C SER A 154 -12.83 13.52 7.28
N GLU A 155 -13.26 14.41 8.19
CA GLU A 155 -12.53 14.80 9.39
C GLU A 155 -12.48 13.67 10.42
N VAL A 156 -13.63 13.04 10.69
CA VAL A 156 -13.71 11.94 11.66
C VAL A 156 -13.03 10.67 11.11
N PHE A 157 -13.23 10.35 9.84
CA PHE A 157 -12.50 9.27 9.17
C PHE A 157 -11.00 9.57 9.14
N GLY A 158 -10.62 10.81 8.81
CA GLY A 158 -9.23 11.23 8.75
C GLY A 158 -8.52 11.10 10.10
N PHE A 159 -9.19 11.53 11.16
CA PHE A 159 -8.71 11.37 12.53
C PHE A 159 -8.52 9.89 12.90
N SER A 160 -9.47 9.01 12.54
CA SER A 160 -9.37 7.58 12.89
C SER A 160 -8.20 6.88 12.21
N GLN A 161 -7.89 7.23 10.96
CA GLN A 161 -6.74 6.66 10.25
C GLN A 161 -5.42 7.10 10.87
N VAL A 162 -5.24 8.41 11.05
CA VAL A 162 -3.99 9.00 11.56
C VAL A 162 -3.73 8.65 13.02
N ASN A 163 -4.80 8.40 13.80
CA ASN A 163 -4.71 8.01 15.20
C ASN A 163 -4.96 6.52 15.44
N SER A 164 -4.94 5.69 14.40
CA SER A 164 -4.99 4.22 14.55
C SER A 164 -3.76 3.68 15.28
N GLU A 165 -3.86 2.46 15.83
CA GLU A 165 -2.70 1.77 16.42
C GLU A 165 -1.57 1.60 15.41
N HIS A 166 -1.91 1.27 14.16
CA HIS A 166 -0.96 1.12 13.07
C HIS A 166 -0.14 2.39 12.80
N CYS A 167 -0.74 3.58 12.89
CA CYS A 167 -0.04 4.84 12.63
C CYS A 167 0.69 5.38 13.86
N ARG A 168 0.08 5.33 15.05
CA ARG A 168 0.63 5.94 16.27
C ARG A 168 1.49 5.01 17.13
N HIS A 169 1.43 3.71 16.89
CA HIS A 169 2.14 2.71 17.67
C HIS A 169 1.88 2.91 19.18
N LYS A 170 0.61 3.03 19.59
CA LYS A 170 0.24 3.42 20.95
C LYS A 170 0.69 2.37 21.96
N ILE A 171 0.70 1.08 21.59
CA ILE A 171 1.23 0.00 22.43
C ILE A 171 2.74 0.18 22.65
N PHE A 172 3.49 0.48 21.59
CA PHE A 172 4.95 0.64 21.69
C PHE A 172 5.38 1.87 22.49
N ASN A 173 4.59 2.94 22.47
CA ASN A 173 4.79 4.16 23.25
C ASN A 173 4.03 4.16 24.59
N GLY A 174 3.30 3.09 24.88
CA GLY A 174 2.44 2.97 26.05
C GLY A 174 3.21 2.77 27.34
N LYS A 175 2.47 2.87 28.44
CA LYS A 175 2.95 2.62 29.80
C LYS A 175 2.61 1.20 30.22
N PHE A 176 3.60 0.46 30.73
CA PHE A 176 3.42 -0.94 31.13
C PHE A 176 3.41 -1.08 32.65
N ILE A 177 2.42 -1.80 33.18
CA ILE A 177 2.33 -2.24 34.58
C ILE A 177 2.29 -3.76 34.54
N ILE A 178 3.37 -4.41 34.98
CA ILE A 178 3.49 -5.87 34.96
C ILE A 178 3.64 -6.36 36.39
N ASP A 179 2.77 -7.27 36.81
CA ASP A 179 2.70 -7.80 38.18
C ASP A 179 2.46 -6.70 39.24
N GLY A 180 1.67 -5.68 38.87
CA GLY A 180 1.39 -4.53 39.72
C GLY A 180 2.53 -3.51 39.83
N GLU A 181 3.65 -3.73 39.11
CA GLU A 181 4.78 -2.82 39.06
C GLU A 181 4.85 -2.04 37.74
N GLU A 182 4.78 -0.72 37.85
CA GLU A 182 5.02 0.20 36.74
C GLU A 182 6.46 0.08 36.22
N LYS A 183 6.62 -0.09 34.90
CA LYS A 183 7.92 -0.17 34.24
C LYS A 183 8.38 1.22 33.78
N GLU A 184 9.68 1.48 33.93
CA GLU A 184 10.29 2.81 33.72
C GLU A 184 10.39 3.23 32.24
N SER A 185 10.20 2.32 31.29
CA SER A 185 10.43 2.57 29.86
C SER A 185 9.33 1.94 29.02
N SER A 186 8.93 2.63 27.96
CA SER A 186 8.10 2.04 26.90
C SER A 186 8.90 1.02 26.09
N LEU A 187 8.23 0.20 25.27
CA LEU A 187 8.92 -0.71 24.34
C LEU A 187 9.79 0.08 23.36
N PHE A 188 9.31 1.22 22.86
CA PHE A 188 10.07 2.04 21.93
C PHE A 188 11.30 2.70 22.57
N ASP A 189 11.22 3.07 23.85
CA ASP A 189 12.39 3.56 24.60
C ASP A 189 13.45 2.48 24.75
N LEU A 190 13.06 1.22 24.99
CA LEU A 190 13.98 0.08 25.02
C LEU A 190 14.66 -0.12 23.66
N ILE A 191 13.94 0.04 22.55
CA ILE A 191 14.52 0.01 21.20
C ILE A 191 15.50 1.19 21.00
N LYS A 192 15.11 2.43 21.31
CA LYS A 192 15.98 3.61 21.20
C LYS A 192 17.25 3.49 22.05
N LYS A 193 17.17 2.83 23.21
CA LYS A 193 18.32 2.57 24.08
C LYS A 193 19.41 1.77 23.36
N THR A 194 19.05 0.87 22.43
CA THR A 194 20.06 0.11 21.65
C THR A 194 20.95 1.04 20.81
N SER A 195 20.34 1.99 20.10
CA SER A 195 21.02 3.02 19.31
C SER A 195 21.77 4.03 20.17
N ALA A 196 21.25 4.37 21.35
CA ALA A 196 21.91 5.29 22.29
C ALA A 196 23.19 4.67 22.89
N VAL A 197 23.15 3.37 23.21
CA VAL A 197 24.29 2.65 23.79
C VAL A 197 25.34 2.30 22.73
N ASN A 198 24.91 1.90 21.52
CA ASN A 198 25.81 1.47 20.44
C ASN A 198 25.50 2.21 19.12
N PRO A 199 25.81 3.51 19.01
CA PRO A 199 25.47 4.29 17.83
C PRO A 199 26.26 3.87 16.57
N ASN A 200 27.43 3.24 16.70
CA ASN A 200 28.26 2.76 15.58
C ASN A 200 28.38 3.78 14.43
N THR A 201 27.88 3.44 13.25
CA THR A 201 27.89 4.29 12.04
C THR A 201 26.53 4.93 11.76
N LEU A 202 25.63 4.97 12.75
CA LEU A 202 24.28 5.51 12.59
C LEU A 202 24.31 6.97 12.14
N VAL A 203 23.59 7.27 11.06
CA VAL A 203 23.42 8.63 10.51
C VAL A 203 22.04 9.17 10.87
N SER A 204 21.00 8.35 10.73
CA SER A 204 19.62 8.69 11.13
C SER A 204 18.87 7.43 11.55
N ALA A 205 18.08 7.52 12.62
CA ALA A 205 17.06 6.54 13.00
C ALA A 205 15.91 7.23 13.72
N TYR A 206 14.71 6.65 13.62
CA TYR A 206 13.50 7.09 14.32
C TYR A 206 13.04 8.52 13.97
N LYS A 207 13.43 9.02 12.80
CA LYS A 207 13.12 10.37 12.31
C LYS A 207 12.64 10.37 10.85
N ASP A 208 12.52 9.19 10.26
CA ASP A 208 12.22 9.02 8.85
C ASP A 208 11.71 7.59 8.62
N ASN A 209 11.25 7.32 7.41
CA ASN A 209 10.69 6.02 7.01
C ASN A 209 11.75 4.94 6.93
N VAL A 210 13.03 5.30 6.98
CA VAL A 210 14.17 4.38 6.98
C VAL A 210 15.20 4.75 8.04
N ALA A 211 16.00 3.77 8.45
CA ALA A 211 17.25 4.03 9.15
C ALA A 211 18.39 4.22 8.13
N PHE A 212 19.29 5.17 8.38
CA PHE A 212 20.52 5.37 7.64
C PHE A 212 21.74 5.04 8.48
N ILE A 213 22.65 4.24 7.91
CA ILE A 213 23.99 4.00 8.45
C ILE A 213 25.06 4.47 7.47
N GLY A 214 26.27 4.69 7.95
CA GLY A 214 27.42 5.07 7.14
C GLY A 214 27.68 4.06 6.02
N GLY A 215 27.76 4.55 4.78
CA GLY A 215 28.10 3.78 3.59
C GLY A 215 29.52 4.07 3.10
N PRO A 216 29.98 3.35 2.05
CA PRO A 216 31.26 3.61 1.42
C PRO A 216 31.21 4.86 0.53
N SER A 217 32.38 5.30 0.06
CA SER A 217 32.46 6.16 -1.11
C SER A 217 32.16 5.31 -2.36
N ILE A 218 31.26 5.76 -3.22
CA ILE A 218 30.78 5.03 -4.40
C ILE A 218 31.15 5.78 -5.68
N GLU A 219 31.36 5.03 -6.76
CA GLU A 219 31.42 5.57 -8.11
C GLU A 219 30.01 5.51 -8.72
N GLN A 220 29.33 6.65 -8.79
CA GLN A 220 28.02 6.77 -9.42
C GLN A 220 28.19 6.83 -10.94
N PHE A 221 27.52 5.91 -11.65
CA PHE A 221 27.36 5.94 -13.11
C PHE A 221 25.94 6.38 -13.48
N ALA A 222 25.81 7.61 -13.97
CA ALA A 222 24.51 8.25 -14.26
C ALA A 222 24.61 9.19 -15.47
N PRO A 223 23.49 9.53 -16.13
CA PRO A 223 23.49 10.58 -17.16
C PRO A 223 23.86 11.94 -16.56
N LEU A 224 24.54 12.79 -17.33
CA LEU A 224 24.91 14.15 -16.90
C LEU A 224 23.69 15.06 -16.67
N SER A 225 22.57 14.80 -17.35
CA SER A 225 21.29 15.48 -17.17
C SER A 225 20.15 14.45 -17.07
N GLY A 226 19.24 14.63 -16.10
CA GLY A 226 18.07 13.76 -15.93
C GLY A 226 16.83 14.18 -16.74
N ASP A 227 16.80 15.42 -17.24
CA ASP A 227 15.65 16.02 -17.92
C ASP A 227 15.74 16.01 -19.46
N LYS A 228 16.86 15.53 -20.02
CA LYS A 228 17.10 15.42 -21.46
C LYS A 228 18.05 14.27 -21.77
N ALA A 229 18.15 13.88 -23.04
CA ALA A 229 19.17 12.93 -23.47
C ALA A 229 20.57 13.53 -23.24
N ASP A 230 21.44 12.79 -22.57
CA ASP A 230 22.79 13.21 -22.24
C ASP A 230 23.73 12.01 -22.14
N TYR A 231 25.04 12.26 -22.10
CA TYR A 231 26.06 11.23 -21.91
C TYR A 231 26.09 10.75 -20.47
N PHE A 232 26.44 9.47 -20.28
CA PHE A 232 26.76 8.94 -18.96
C PHE A 232 28.17 9.33 -18.54
N ALA A 233 28.35 9.58 -17.25
CA ALA A 233 29.64 9.83 -16.64
C ALA A 233 29.75 9.14 -15.27
N THR A 234 30.97 8.93 -14.82
CA THR A 234 31.24 8.47 -13.46
C THR A 234 31.58 9.64 -12.55
N THR A 235 31.01 9.64 -11.33
CA THR A 235 31.33 10.63 -10.29
C THR A 235 31.48 9.95 -8.94
N ASN A 236 32.50 10.34 -8.17
CA ASN A 236 32.68 9.83 -6.81
C ASN A 236 31.74 10.56 -5.85
N LYS A 237 31.02 9.80 -5.02
CA LYS A 237 30.03 10.30 -4.06
C LYS A 237 30.20 9.59 -2.72
N GLU A 238 30.08 10.33 -1.62
CA GLU A 238 29.91 9.73 -0.30
C GLU A 238 28.48 9.22 -0.16
N SER A 239 28.30 7.98 0.31
CA SER A 239 26.99 7.35 0.44
C SER A 239 26.62 7.00 1.88
N VAL A 240 25.33 6.75 2.08
CA VAL A 240 24.76 6.08 3.26
C VAL A 240 23.94 4.88 2.79
N LEU A 241 23.78 3.88 3.64
CA LEU A 241 22.91 2.74 3.39
C LEU A 241 21.58 2.94 4.12
N SER A 242 20.47 2.80 3.40
CA SER A 242 19.12 2.77 3.98
C SER A 242 18.70 1.35 4.31
N LEU A 243 18.01 1.17 5.43
CA LEU A 243 17.45 -0.10 5.88
C LEU A 243 15.98 0.10 6.27
N LYS A 244 15.11 -0.78 5.76
CA LYS A 244 13.70 -0.84 6.14
C LYS A 244 13.17 -2.27 6.01
N ALA A 245 12.20 -2.60 6.85
CA ALA A 245 11.37 -3.80 6.74
C ALA A 245 9.97 -3.45 7.23
N GLU A 246 8.97 -4.06 6.61
CA GLU A 246 7.55 -3.91 6.89
C GLU A 246 6.85 -5.26 6.81
N THR A 247 5.64 -5.32 7.35
CA THR A 247 4.81 -6.52 7.28
C THR A 247 3.45 -6.20 6.67
N HIS A 248 2.88 -7.13 5.92
CA HIS A 248 1.61 -6.98 5.22
C HIS A 248 0.62 -8.12 5.53
N ASN A 249 0.58 -8.50 6.80
CA ASN A 249 0.00 -9.75 7.32
C ASN A 249 -1.48 -9.95 6.99
N PHE A 250 -2.35 -8.99 7.36
CA PHE A 250 -3.78 -9.14 7.21
C PHE A 250 -4.19 -9.21 5.73
N PRO A 251 -3.78 -8.28 4.85
CA PRO A 251 -4.16 -8.36 3.45
C PRO A 251 -3.61 -9.62 2.77
N THR A 252 -2.39 -10.07 3.11
CA THR A 252 -1.87 -11.35 2.58
C THR A 252 -2.66 -12.57 3.08
N THR A 253 -3.29 -12.50 4.25
CA THR A 253 -4.18 -13.56 4.75
C THR A 253 -5.47 -13.64 3.92
N VAL A 254 -6.00 -12.49 3.49
CA VAL A 254 -7.26 -12.38 2.72
C VAL A 254 -7.04 -12.69 1.22
N GLU A 255 -6.12 -11.96 0.59
CA GLU A 255 -5.73 -12.11 -0.81
C GLU A 255 -4.19 -12.05 -0.91
N PRO A 256 -3.51 -13.22 -1.02
CA PRO A 256 -2.06 -13.27 -0.81
C PRO A 256 -1.24 -12.63 -1.93
N PHE A 257 -1.71 -12.65 -3.18
CA PHE A 257 -0.90 -12.17 -4.31
C PHE A 257 -0.71 -10.65 -4.23
N TYR A 258 -1.78 -9.87 -4.21
CA TYR A 258 -1.69 -8.42 -4.09
C TYR A 258 -1.32 -7.99 -2.69
N GLY A 259 -1.67 -8.72 -1.63
CA GLY A 259 -1.19 -8.44 -0.28
C GLY A 259 0.35 -8.45 -0.20
N ALA A 260 1.00 -9.48 -0.74
CA ALA A 260 2.45 -9.55 -0.77
C ALA A 260 3.10 -8.58 -1.79
N SER A 261 2.43 -8.36 -2.93
CA SER A 261 2.89 -7.41 -3.95
C SER A 261 2.94 -5.98 -3.37
N THR A 262 1.88 -5.56 -2.69
CA THR A 262 1.77 -4.22 -2.10
C THR A 262 2.63 -4.05 -0.85
N GLY A 263 2.83 -5.10 -0.05
CA GLY A 263 3.85 -5.10 1.00
C GLY A 263 5.27 -4.84 0.46
N THR A 264 5.62 -5.48 -0.66
CA THR A 264 6.89 -5.23 -1.35
C THR A 264 6.94 -3.81 -1.94
N GLY A 265 5.83 -3.34 -2.52
CA GLY A 265 5.71 -2.00 -3.08
C GLY A 265 5.85 -0.90 -2.04
N GLY A 266 5.13 -0.99 -0.92
CA GLY A 266 5.18 -0.04 0.20
C GLY A 266 6.59 0.11 0.76
N GLU A 267 7.25 -1.01 1.06
CA GLU A 267 8.61 -1.00 1.59
C GLU A 267 9.63 -0.37 0.61
N ILE A 268 9.44 -0.57 -0.70
CA ILE A 268 10.24 0.13 -1.72
C ILE A 268 9.96 1.65 -1.69
N ARG A 269 8.71 2.07 -1.50
CA ARG A 269 8.34 3.50 -1.44
C ARG A 269 8.93 4.18 -0.21
N ASP A 270 8.93 3.52 0.95
CA ASP A 270 9.62 4.02 2.14
C ASP A 270 11.10 4.28 1.87
N ARG A 271 11.77 3.32 1.21
CA ARG A 271 13.17 3.49 0.82
C ARG A 271 13.37 4.62 -0.16
N LEU A 272 12.42 4.87 -1.06
CA LEU A 272 12.45 6.04 -1.94
C LEU A 272 12.24 7.36 -1.17
N ALA A 273 11.41 7.34 -0.13
CA ALA A 273 11.10 8.47 0.74
C ALA A 273 12.17 8.77 1.81
N GLY A 274 13.20 7.91 1.95
CA GLY A 274 14.26 8.10 2.93
C GLY A 274 15.11 9.34 2.64
N GLY A 275 15.18 10.26 3.61
CA GLY A 275 15.86 11.54 3.48
C GLY A 275 15.18 12.42 2.43
N LYS A 276 15.97 13.04 1.56
CA LYS A 276 15.44 13.71 0.36
C LYS A 276 15.19 12.76 -0.79
N ALA A 277 15.96 11.69 -0.87
CA ALA A 277 15.78 10.58 -1.80
C ALA A 277 16.78 9.47 -1.47
N SER A 278 16.32 8.22 -1.43
CA SER A 278 17.16 7.03 -1.34
C SER A 278 16.78 6.05 -2.46
N LEU A 279 17.75 5.32 -2.98
CA LEU A 279 17.57 4.40 -4.09
C LEU A 279 17.56 2.94 -3.59
N PRO A 280 16.47 2.19 -3.83
CA PRO A 280 16.41 0.76 -3.52
C PRO A 280 17.53 -0.01 -4.23
N LEU A 281 18.17 -0.94 -3.52
CA LEU A 281 19.24 -1.78 -4.05
C LEU A 281 18.84 -3.26 -4.14
N ALA A 282 18.45 -3.84 -3.01
CA ALA A 282 18.07 -5.25 -2.93
C ALA A 282 17.02 -5.47 -1.85
N GLY A 283 16.17 -6.48 -2.02
CA GLY A 283 15.10 -6.83 -1.10
C GLY A 283 15.24 -8.21 -0.47
N THR A 284 14.37 -8.46 0.50
CA THR A 284 14.14 -9.73 1.18
C THR A 284 12.65 -9.95 1.36
N SER A 285 12.24 -11.22 1.42
CA SER A 285 10.87 -11.59 1.77
C SER A 285 10.84 -12.75 2.75
N VAL A 286 10.02 -12.64 3.79
CA VAL A 286 9.85 -13.69 4.81
C VAL A 286 8.38 -14.05 4.93
N TYR A 287 8.10 -15.35 4.97
CA TYR A 287 6.76 -15.91 5.10
C TYR A 287 6.69 -16.81 6.33
N MET A 288 5.69 -16.60 7.20
CA MET A 288 5.41 -17.53 8.30
C MET A 288 3.95 -17.97 8.28
N THR A 289 3.70 -19.25 8.09
CA THR A 289 2.34 -19.83 7.96
C THR A 289 2.13 -21.02 8.88
N ALA A 290 0.88 -21.44 9.03
CA ALA A 290 0.52 -22.80 9.42
C ALA A 290 1.07 -23.85 8.42
N TYR A 291 0.94 -25.15 8.74
CA TYR A 291 1.46 -26.22 7.89
C TYR A 291 0.70 -26.33 6.57
N PRO A 292 1.41 -26.36 5.41
CA PRO A 292 0.78 -26.39 4.09
C PRO A 292 0.13 -27.73 3.76
N ARG A 293 0.51 -28.83 4.43
CA ARG A 293 -0.09 -30.15 4.25
C ARG A 293 -0.12 -30.60 2.78
N LEU A 294 1.04 -30.46 2.11
CA LEU A 294 1.20 -30.78 0.69
C LEU A 294 1.10 -32.28 0.40
N GLU A 295 1.49 -33.11 1.36
CA GLU A 295 1.53 -34.57 1.27
C GLU A 295 0.98 -35.17 2.57
N SER A 296 0.36 -36.35 2.48
CA SER A 296 -0.08 -37.10 3.66
C SER A 296 1.06 -37.90 4.30
N GLY A 297 0.88 -38.34 5.54
CA GLY A 297 1.83 -39.22 6.24
C GLY A 297 2.97 -38.49 6.94
N LYS A 298 2.89 -37.15 7.10
CA LYS A 298 3.84 -36.35 7.89
C LYS A 298 3.39 -36.28 9.35
N PRO A 299 4.08 -36.95 10.31
CA PRO A 299 3.59 -37.08 11.67
C PRO A 299 3.35 -35.76 12.40
N TRP A 300 4.14 -34.73 12.12
CA TRP A 300 4.00 -33.40 12.74
C TRP A 300 2.80 -32.61 12.21
N GLU A 301 2.41 -32.80 10.94
CA GLU A 301 1.23 -32.15 10.37
C GLU A 301 -0.07 -32.88 10.76
N GLU A 302 0.00 -34.21 10.96
CA GLU A 302 -1.12 -35.07 11.37
C GLU A 302 -1.39 -35.00 12.89
N ALA A 303 -0.41 -34.56 13.68
CA ALA A 303 -0.56 -34.36 15.11
C ALA A 303 -1.63 -33.31 15.46
N ILE A 304 -1.92 -32.39 14.53
CA ILE A 304 -2.86 -31.28 14.72
C ILE A 304 -3.90 -31.30 13.61
N ASN A 305 -5.18 -31.38 14.01
CA ASN A 305 -6.29 -31.31 13.06
C ASN A 305 -6.25 -29.97 12.31
N PRO A 306 -6.32 -29.98 10.96
CA PRO A 306 -6.34 -28.75 10.19
C PRO A 306 -7.56 -27.91 10.55
N ARG A 307 -7.35 -26.60 10.67
CA ARG A 307 -8.43 -25.63 10.89
C ARG A 307 -9.22 -25.44 9.60
N LYS A 308 -10.46 -24.96 9.74
CA LYS A 308 -11.24 -24.51 8.58
C LYS A 308 -10.74 -23.12 8.16
N TRP A 309 -10.00 -23.06 7.06
CA TRP A 309 -9.49 -21.80 6.51
C TRP A 309 -10.63 -20.91 6.02
N LEU A 310 -10.59 -19.62 6.41
CA LEU A 310 -11.63 -18.65 6.07
C LEU A 310 -11.48 -18.12 4.63
N TYR A 311 -10.24 -17.83 4.21
CA TYR A 311 -9.96 -17.24 2.89
C TYR A 311 -9.11 -18.15 2.01
N GLN A 312 -7.91 -18.51 2.46
CA GLN A 312 -6.92 -19.29 1.71
C GLN A 312 -6.23 -20.29 2.63
N THR A 313 -5.84 -21.43 2.08
CA THR A 313 -5.00 -22.43 2.75
C THR A 313 -3.55 -21.93 2.87
N PRO A 314 -2.74 -22.44 3.82
CA PRO A 314 -1.33 -22.06 3.93
C PRO A 314 -0.52 -22.36 2.65
N GLN A 315 -0.86 -23.43 1.92
CA GLN A 315 -0.28 -23.71 0.61
C GLN A 315 -0.57 -22.59 -0.41
N GLU A 316 -1.83 -22.19 -0.54
CA GLU A 316 -2.22 -21.10 -1.45
C GLU A 316 -1.55 -19.79 -1.07
N ILE A 317 -1.46 -19.48 0.23
CA ILE A 317 -0.76 -18.31 0.75
C ILE A 317 0.71 -18.32 0.33
N LEU A 318 1.45 -19.39 0.59
CA LEU A 318 2.87 -19.46 0.23
C LEU A 318 3.09 -19.29 -1.28
N ILE A 319 2.28 -19.93 -2.11
CA ILE A 319 2.39 -19.84 -3.58
C ILE A 319 2.05 -18.42 -4.05
N LYS A 320 0.86 -17.92 -3.70
CA LYS A 320 0.36 -16.62 -4.19
C LYS A 320 1.18 -15.46 -3.64
N ALA A 321 1.56 -15.47 -2.36
CA ALA A 321 2.37 -14.42 -1.75
C ALA A 321 3.78 -14.36 -2.34
N SER A 322 4.44 -15.52 -2.51
CA SER A 322 5.75 -15.59 -3.16
C SER A 322 5.72 -15.07 -4.60
N ASN A 323 4.69 -15.45 -5.36
CA ASN A 323 4.46 -14.95 -6.71
C ASN A 323 4.23 -13.44 -6.72
N GLY A 324 3.43 -12.91 -5.80
CA GLY A 324 3.13 -11.48 -5.70
C GLY A 324 4.36 -10.63 -5.36
N ALA A 325 5.10 -10.99 -4.32
CA ALA A 325 6.33 -10.30 -3.95
C ALA A 325 7.36 -10.32 -5.10
N SER A 326 7.51 -11.48 -5.75
CA SER A 326 8.41 -11.64 -6.90
C SER A 326 7.94 -10.85 -8.12
N ASP A 327 6.64 -10.83 -8.41
CA ASP A 327 6.06 -10.07 -9.53
C ASP A 327 6.35 -8.58 -9.38
N PHE A 328 6.11 -8.03 -8.19
CA PHE A 328 6.40 -6.63 -7.90
C PHE A 328 7.89 -6.32 -8.03
N ALA A 329 8.74 -7.10 -7.35
CA ALA A 329 10.18 -6.89 -7.36
C ALA A 329 10.77 -7.00 -8.77
N ASN A 330 10.34 -8.00 -9.56
CA ASN A 330 10.81 -8.21 -10.93
C ASN A 330 10.42 -7.08 -11.87
N LYS A 331 9.15 -6.68 -11.88
CA LYS A 331 8.65 -5.61 -12.75
C LYS A 331 9.22 -4.24 -12.36
N PHE A 332 9.42 -3.97 -11.07
CA PHE A 332 10.10 -2.77 -10.59
C PHE A 332 11.61 -2.79 -10.90
N GLY A 333 12.23 -3.98 -10.90
CA GLY A 333 13.66 -4.17 -11.10
C GLY A 333 14.48 -4.13 -9.81
N GLN A 334 13.95 -4.67 -8.71
CA GLN A 334 14.68 -4.93 -7.47
C GLN A 334 14.96 -6.44 -7.33
N PRO A 335 16.22 -6.86 -7.17
CA PRO A 335 16.51 -8.26 -6.87
C PRO A 335 16.11 -8.60 -5.43
N LEU A 336 15.40 -9.72 -5.25
CA LEU A 336 15.21 -10.36 -3.95
C LEU A 336 16.36 -11.34 -3.72
N ILE A 337 17.25 -11.03 -2.76
CA ILE A 337 18.53 -11.75 -2.59
C ILE A 337 18.60 -12.61 -1.34
N CYS A 338 17.63 -12.46 -0.44
CA CYS A 338 17.48 -13.28 0.75
C CYS A 338 16.00 -13.44 1.11
N GLY A 339 15.73 -14.35 2.04
CA GLY A 339 14.38 -14.62 2.51
C GLY A 339 14.33 -15.79 3.48
N SER A 340 13.15 -16.08 4.01
CA SER A 340 12.92 -17.21 4.91
C SER A 340 11.48 -17.68 4.83
N VAL A 341 11.26 -18.98 5.05
CA VAL A 341 9.95 -19.57 5.25
C VAL A 341 9.97 -20.27 6.60
N LEU A 342 8.96 -20.02 7.43
CA LEU A 342 8.73 -20.74 8.68
C LEU A 342 7.32 -21.32 8.64
N THR A 343 7.18 -22.63 8.86
CA THR A 343 5.87 -23.24 9.10
C THR A 343 5.80 -23.71 10.54
N PHE A 344 4.71 -23.40 11.23
CA PHE A 344 4.57 -23.73 12.64
C PHE A 344 3.12 -23.90 13.06
N GLU A 345 2.86 -25.03 13.72
CA GLU A 345 1.67 -25.26 14.53
C GLU A 345 2.09 -26.04 15.78
N HIS A 346 1.48 -25.73 16.92
CA HIS A 346 1.68 -26.46 18.17
C HIS A 346 0.38 -26.54 18.94
N GLU A 347 0.11 -27.67 19.60
CA GLU A 347 -1.06 -27.86 20.45
C GLU A 347 -0.64 -28.51 21.77
N GLU A 348 -0.81 -27.78 22.87
CA GLU A 348 -0.47 -28.22 24.22
C GLU A 348 -1.24 -27.39 25.24
N ASN A 349 -1.53 -27.94 26.43
CA ASN A 349 -2.22 -27.24 27.52
C ASN A 349 -3.56 -26.59 27.08
N ASP A 350 -4.34 -27.29 26.25
CA ASP A 350 -5.61 -26.82 25.64
C ASP A 350 -5.48 -25.53 24.80
N LYS A 351 -4.26 -25.19 24.37
CA LYS A 351 -3.95 -24.04 23.51
C LYS A 351 -3.41 -24.51 22.17
N LYS A 352 -3.71 -23.73 21.12
CA LYS A 352 -3.21 -23.98 19.77
C LYS A 352 -2.48 -22.74 19.26
N PHE A 353 -1.20 -22.90 18.96
CA PHE A 353 -0.32 -21.88 18.43
C PHE A 353 -0.10 -22.14 16.94
N GLY A 354 0.03 -21.06 16.16
CA GLY A 354 0.27 -21.14 14.73
C GLY A 354 0.08 -19.79 14.06
N PHE A 355 0.44 -19.72 12.77
CA PHE A 355 0.33 -18.52 11.96
C PHE A 355 -0.89 -18.58 11.04
N ASP A 356 -2.09 -18.53 11.64
CA ASP A 356 -3.36 -18.45 10.91
C ASP A 356 -3.50 -17.10 10.19
N LYS A 357 -3.15 -16.01 10.88
CA LYS A 357 -2.81 -14.72 10.26
C LYS A 357 -1.34 -14.80 9.85
N VAL A 358 -1.08 -14.89 8.55
CA VAL A 358 0.27 -15.10 8.00
C VAL A 358 1.17 -13.93 8.35
N ILE A 359 2.45 -14.20 8.61
CA ILE A 359 3.47 -13.15 8.55
C ILE A 359 3.98 -13.06 7.11
N MET A 360 3.72 -11.93 6.47
CA MET A 360 4.36 -11.57 5.20
C MET A 360 5.21 -10.35 5.46
N LEU A 361 6.52 -10.52 5.45
CA LEU A 361 7.46 -9.42 5.65
C LEU A 361 8.16 -9.13 4.32
N ALA A 362 8.18 -7.85 3.97
CA ALA A 362 9.04 -7.30 2.93
C ALA A 362 10.11 -6.44 3.59
N GLY A 363 11.33 -6.48 3.08
CA GLY A 363 12.40 -5.63 3.58
C GLY A 363 13.45 -5.40 2.53
N GLY A 364 14.39 -4.51 2.81
CA GLY A 364 15.44 -4.25 1.88
C GLY A 364 16.50 -3.28 2.36
N ILE A 365 17.51 -3.16 1.51
CA ILE A 365 18.58 -2.20 1.63
C ILE A 365 18.57 -1.27 0.42
N GLY A 366 18.99 -0.04 0.62
CA GLY A 366 19.19 0.95 -0.43
C GLY A 366 20.38 1.85 -0.13
N PHE A 367 20.52 2.93 -0.88
CA PHE A 367 21.54 3.93 -0.62
C PHE A 367 21.08 5.33 -0.98
N ALA A 368 21.64 6.34 -0.31
CA ALA A 368 21.49 7.74 -0.69
C ALA A 368 22.86 8.41 -0.74
N HIS A 369 22.96 9.57 -1.41
CA HIS A 369 24.10 10.45 -1.20
C HIS A 369 24.06 10.96 0.23
N ARG A 370 25.23 11.03 0.88
CA ARG A 370 25.30 11.36 2.32
C ARG A 370 24.68 12.72 2.66
N HIS A 371 24.70 13.69 1.74
CA HIS A 371 24.09 15.01 1.94
C HIS A 371 22.54 15.01 1.86
N ASP A 372 21.95 13.96 1.31
CA ASP A 372 20.50 13.80 1.09
C ASP A 372 19.89 12.83 2.11
N ALA A 373 20.69 12.32 3.05
CA ALA A 373 20.26 11.40 4.10
C ALA A 373 19.28 12.01 5.12
N LEU A 374 19.12 13.34 5.10
CA LEU A 374 18.22 14.08 5.98
C LEU A 374 17.29 14.94 5.12
N LYS A 375 16.01 14.95 5.48
CA LYS A 375 15.01 15.86 4.93
C LYS A 375 15.43 17.33 5.17
N GLY A 376 15.00 18.21 4.28
CA GLY A 376 15.07 19.65 4.47
C GLY A 376 14.00 20.14 5.45
N ASP A 377 14.08 21.41 5.83
CA ASP A 377 13.07 22.04 6.68
C ASP A 377 11.99 22.69 5.80
N PRO A 378 10.73 22.22 5.83
CA PRO A 378 9.64 22.84 5.07
C PRO A 378 9.50 24.34 5.35
N LYS A 379 9.05 25.08 4.33
CA LYS A 379 8.81 26.53 4.40
C LYS A 379 7.50 26.90 3.71
N PRO A 380 6.77 27.91 4.24
CA PRO A 380 5.56 28.40 3.58
C PRO A 380 5.79 28.76 2.11
N GLY A 381 4.84 28.38 1.25
CA GLY A 381 4.87 28.61 -0.20
C GLY A 381 5.58 27.52 -1.02
N GLU A 382 6.14 26.49 -0.39
CA GLU A 382 6.59 25.28 -1.09
C GLU A 382 5.39 24.51 -1.63
N LYS A 383 5.54 23.91 -2.80
CA LYS A 383 4.47 23.21 -3.51
C LYS A 383 4.39 21.77 -3.05
N VAL A 384 3.15 21.34 -2.82
CA VAL A 384 2.80 19.96 -2.52
C VAL A 384 2.54 19.26 -3.85
N VAL A 385 3.36 18.26 -4.16
CA VAL A 385 3.26 17.47 -5.37
C VAL A 385 2.91 16.04 -5.00
N VAL A 386 1.97 15.45 -5.74
CA VAL A 386 1.68 14.02 -5.73
C VAL A 386 2.12 13.43 -7.06
N MET A 387 2.81 12.29 -7.02
CA MET A 387 3.21 11.53 -8.19
C MET A 387 2.69 10.10 -8.09
N GLY A 388 2.36 9.48 -9.24
CA GLY A 388 2.01 8.06 -9.30
C GLY A 388 0.57 7.77 -9.69
N GLY A 389 0.03 6.66 -9.18
CA GLY A 389 -1.27 6.10 -9.59
C GLY A 389 -2.47 6.94 -9.18
N ASP A 390 -3.60 6.70 -9.87
CA ASP A 390 -4.87 7.34 -9.58
C ASP A 390 -5.58 6.77 -8.35
N ASN A 391 -6.52 7.55 -7.80
CA ASN A 391 -7.38 7.14 -6.70
C ASN A 391 -8.46 6.16 -7.18
N TYR A 392 -8.52 5.01 -6.51
CA TYR A 392 -9.55 3.99 -6.62
C TYR A 392 -10.09 3.65 -5.22
N ARG A 393 -11.25 3.00 -5.13
CA ARG A 393 -11.81 2.50 -3.87
C ARG A 393 -11.02 1.29 -3.37
N ILE A 394 -9.83 1.53 -2.81
CA ILE A 394 -8.87 0.50 -2.40
C ILE A 394 -8.39 0.78 -0.99
N GLY A 395 -8.36 -0.26 -0.14
CA GLY A 395 -7.79 -0.17 1.21
C GLY A 395 -8.48 0.85 2.11
N MET A 396 -9.75 1.17 1.86
CA MET A 396 -10.50 2.11 2.70
C MET A 396 -10.51 1.60 4.15
N GLY A 397 -9.87 2.36 5.05
CA GLY A 397 -9.78 2.01 6.46
C GLY A 397 -8.73 0.94 6.80
N GLY A 398 -7.77 0.65 5.92
CA GLY A 398 -6.77 -0.41 6.10
C GLY A 398 -5.99 -0.31 7.42
N GLY A 399 -5.65 0.91 7.86
CA GLY A 399 -5.02 1.15 9.17
C GLY A 399 -5.88 0.69 10.36
N ALA A 400 -7.19 0.97 10.33
CA ALA A 400 -8.13 0.53 11.36
C ALA A 400 -8.40 -0.99 11.28
N VAL A 401 -8.64 -1.52 10.09
CA VAL A 401 -8.97 -2.94 9.87
C VAL A 401 -7.78 -3.86 10.19
N SER A 402 -6.55 -3.46 9.88
CA SER A 402 -5.34 -4.25 10.19
C SER A 402 -5.09 -4.43 11.69
N SER A 403 -5.68 -3.54 12.50
CA SER A 403 -5.60 -3.51 13.97
C SER A 403 -6.59 -4.48 14.65
N LEU A 404 -7.48 -5.16 13.90
CA LEU A 404 -8.48 -6.09 14.41
C LEU A 404 -8.08 -7.58 14.23
N ASN A 405 -8.79 -8.49 14.91
CA ASN A 405 -8.62 -9.92 14.71
C ASN A 405 -9.28 -10.40 13.41
N THR A 406 -8.75 -11.48 12.82
CA THR A 406 -9.30 -12.07 11.59
C THR A 406 -10.73 -12.59 11.81
N GLY A 407 -11.68 -12.14 10.98
CA GLY A 407 -13.07 -12.62 10.98
C GLY A 407 -14.04 -11.86 11.90
N GLU A 408 -13.64 -10.73 12.49
CA GLU A 408 -14.53 -9.90 13.33
C GLU A 408 -15.46 -8.96 12.52
N LEU A 409 -15.23 -8.78 11.21
CA LEU A 409 -15.94 -7.80 10.37
C LEU A 409 -16.92 -8.43 9.36
N SER A 410 -17.86 -7.63 8.86
CA SER A 410 -18.83 -8.04 7.84
C SER A 410 -18.18 -8.19 6.45
N SER A 411 -18.73 -9.06 5.60
CA SER A 411 -18.16 -9.43 4.28
C SER A 411 -17.93 -8.26 3.31
N GLY A 412 -18.60 -7.11 3.50
CA GLY A 412 -18.39 -5.92 2.67
C GLY A 412 -17.08 -5.19 2.99
N ILE A 413 -16.66 -5.19 4.25
CA ILE A 413 -15.42 -4.54 4.71
C ILE A 413 -14.21 -5.38 4.31
N GLU A 414 -14.36 -6.70 4.21
CA GLU A 414 -13.29 -7.62 3.78
C GLU A 414 -12.86 -7.39 2.31
N LEU A 415 -13.76 -6.96 1.43
CA LEU A 415 -13.42 -6.60 0.05
C LEU A 415 -12.54 -5.34 -0.01
N ASN A 416 -12.64 -4.42 0.97
CA ASN A 416 -11.76 -3.25 1.04
C ASN A 416 -10.32 -3.66 1.36
N ALA A 417 -10.09 -4.85 1.93
CA ALA A 417 -8.75 -5.38 2.21
C ALA A 417 -8.04 -5.91 0.96
N VAL A 418 -8.77 -6.10 -0.15
CA VAL A 418 -8.18 -6.52 -1.43
C VAL A 418 -7.33 -5.39 -1.99
N GLN A 419 -6.03 -5.66 -2.05
CA GLN A 419 -5.03 -4.70 -2.53
C GLN A 419 -4.89 -4.75 -4.05
N ARG A 420 -4.21 -3.74 -4.61
CA ARG A 420 -3.95 -3.64 -6.05
C ARG A 420 -2.53 -3.13 -6.26
N ALA A 421 -1.75 -3.81 -7.09
CA ALA A 421 -0.37 -3.43 -7.37
C ALA A 421 -0.14 -3.15 -8.87
N ASN A 422 0.52 -2.04 -9.18
CA ASN A 422 1.08 -1.73 -10.50
C ASN A 422 2.57 -1.36 -10.40
N PRO A 423 3.48 -2.36 -10.36
CA PRO A 423 4.91 -2.11 -10.14
C PRO A 423 5.57 -1.21 -11.21
N GLU A 424 5.02 -1.19 -12.43
CA GLU A 424 5.48 -0.35 -13.53
C GLU A 424 5.26 1.14 -13.25
N MET A 425 4.10 1.49 -12.68
CA MET A 425 3.80 2.86 -12.24
C MET A 425 4.79 3.32 -11.18
N GLN A 426 5.05 2.48 -10.17
CA GLN A 426 6.05 2.79 -9.14
C GLN A 426 7.45 2.93 -9.73
N LYS A 427 7.80 2.15 -10.75
CA LYS A 427 9.08 2.27 -11.45
C LYS A 427 9.22 3.62 -12.15
N ARG A 428 8.17 4.12 -12.81
CA ARG A 428 8.17 5.46 -13.44
C ARG A 428 8.42 6.55 -12.41
N VAL A 429 7.70 6.52 -11.28
CA VAL A 429 7.90 7.48 -10.18
C VAL A 429 9.32 7.35 -9.60
N ALA A 430 9.81 6.14 -9.37
CA ALA A 430 11.16 5.89 -8.87
C ALA A 430 12.25 6.42 -9.83
N ASN A 431 12.04 6.35 -11.15
CA ASN A 431 12.98 6.94 -12.12
C ASN A 431 13.05 8.47 -12.02
N VAL A 432 11.92 9.13 -11.71
CA VAL A 432 11.92 10.59 -11.45
C VAL A 432 12.73 10.88 -10.20
N ILE A 433 12.45 10.19 -9.09
CA ILE A 433 13.18 10.36 -7.83
C ILE A 433 14.68 10.09 -8.05
N ARG A 434 15.02 9.05 -8.81
CA ARG A 434 16.40 8.72 -9.19
C ARG A 434 17.07 9.85 -9.96
N ALA A 435 16.40 10.42 -10.97
CA ALA A 435 16.94 11.53 -11.74
C ALA A 435 17.19 12.78 -10.88
N LEU A 436 16.39 12.99 -9.83
CA LEU A 436 16.60 14.07 -8.85
C LEU A 436 17.76 13.75 -7.88
N ALA A 437 17.80 12.54 -7.34
CA ALA A 437 18.83 12.06 -6.41
C ALA A 437 20.23 12.02 -7.05
N GLU A 438 20.32 11.59 -8.31
CA GLU A 438 21.60 11.50 -9.03
C GLU A 438 22.12 12.87 -9.50
N SER A 439 21.30 13.92 -9.39
CA SER A 439 21.66 15.26 -9.86
C SER A 439 22.64 15.98 -8.94
N LYS A 440 23.23 17.08 -9.44
CA LYS A 440 24.17 17.88 -8.62
C LYS A 440 23.48 18.54 -7.43
N GLU A 441 22.24 18.98 -7.63
CA GLU A 441 21.40 19.66 -6.65
C GLU A 441 20.01 19.03 -6.67
N ASN A 442 19.71 18.27 -5.61
CA ASN A 442 18.42 17.63 -5.39
C ASN A 442 17.40 18.68 -4.89
N PRO A 443 16.34 18.97 -5.67
CA PRO A 443 15.37 20.01 -5.34
C PRO A 443 14.33 19.56 -4.29
N ILE A 444 14.32 18.28 -3.92
CA ILE A 444 13.39 17.76 -2.92
C ILE A 444 13.69 18.40 -1.55
N VAL A 445 12.66 19.00 -0.96
CA VAL A 445 12.71 19.49 0.43
C VAL A 445 12.36 18.35 1.36
N SER A 446 11.21 17.71 1.13
CA SER A 446 10.74 16.54 1.86
C SER A 446 10.01 15.62 0.90
N ILE A 447 10.04 14.32 1.16
CA ILE A 447 9.33 13.29 0.40
C ILE A 447 8.77 12.25 1.37
N HIS A 448 7.59 11.73 1.06
CA HIS A 448 6.91 10.72 1.86
C HIS A 448 6.16 9.74 0.94
N ASP A 449 6.07 8.48 1.35
CA ASP A 449 5.25 7.49 0.67
C ASP A 449 3.75 7.70 0.97
N HIS A 450 2.88 7.18 0.11
CA HIS A 450 1.49 6.92 0.48
C HIS A 450 1.36 5.44 0.88
N GLY A 451 0.97 5.22 2.13
CA GLY A 451 0.68 3.91 2.70
C GLY A 451 -0.69 3.92 3.38
N ALA A 452 -0.74 3.44 4.63
CA ALA A 452 -1.94 3.47 5.45
C ALA A 452 -2.48 4.90 5.61
N GLY A 453 -3.80 5.07 5.47
CA GLY A 453 -4.47 6.38 5.51
C GLY A 453 -4.26 7.26 4.26
N GLY A 454 -3.55 6.80 3.23
CA GLY A 454 -3.53 7.45 1.92
C GLY A 454 -2.99 8.88 1.92
N HIS A 455 -3.76 9.81 1.33
CA HIS A 455 -3.38 11.23 1.29
C HIS A 455 -3.40 11.87 2.68
N LEU A 456 -4.24 11.39 3.61
CA LEU A 456 -4.34 11.94 4.96
C LEU A 456 -2.99 11.85 5.67
N ASN A 457 -2.41 10.65 5.71
CA ASN A 457 -1.15 10.44 6.42
C ASN A 457 0.01 11.12 5.67
N CYS A 458 0.19 10.81 4.39
CA CYS A 458 1.30 11.35 3.59
C CYS A 458 1.33 12.88 3.58
N LEU A 459 0.20 13.53 3.28
CA LEU A 459 0.20 14.98 3.12
C LEU A 459 0.24 15.71 4.47
N SER A 460 -0.39 15.18 5.52
CA SER A 460 -0.31 15.81 6.86
C SER A 460 1.10 15.76 7.43
N GLU A 461 1.84 14.66 7.22
CA GLU A 461 3.25 14.56 7.62
C GLU A 461 4.15 15.54 6.84
N LEU A 462 3.93 15.69 5.53
CA LEU A 462 4.69 16.66 4.72
C LEU A 462 4.48 18.10 5.21
N VAL A 463 3.27 18.44 5.64
CA VAL A 463 2.93 19.81 6.05
C VAL A 463 2.92 20.03 7.56
N GLU A 464 3.38 19.05 8.35
CA GLU A 464 3.27 19.03 9.82
C GLU A 464 3.77 20.32 10.49
N THR A 465 4.82 20.93 9.94
CA THR A 465 5.51 22.10 10.54
C THR A 465 5.09 23.45 9.95
N THR A 466 4.18 23.44 8.98
CA THR A 466 3.79 24.64 8.20
C THR A 466 2.28 24.83 8.12
N GLY A 467 1.51 23.75 8.15
CA GLY A 467 0.16 23.76 7.59
C GLY A 467 0.19 23.60 6.07
N GLY A 468 -0.93 23.26 5.48
CA GLY A 468 -1.05 23.00 4.06
C GLY A 468 -2.46 23.14 3.55
N LYS A 469 -2.56 23.63 2.31
CA LYS A 469 -3.80 23.72 1.56
C LYS A 469 -3.73 22.85 0.32
N ILE A 470 -4.57 21.82 0.28
CA ILE A 470 -4.64 20.82 -0.80
C ILE A 470 -5.93 21.03 -1.58
N ASP A 471 -5.84 21.12 -2.90
CA ASP A 471 -6.98 21.21 -3.81
C ASP A 471 -7.38 19.81 -4.28
N ILE A 472 -8.53 19.32 -3.80
CA ILE A 472 -9.02 17.97 -4.12
C ILE A 472 -9.21 17.79 -5.63
N SER A 473 -9.58 18.86 -6.35
CA SER A 473 -9.82 18.78 -7.79
C SER A 473 -8.56 18.50 -8.62
N LYS A 474 -7.39 18.63 -7.99
CA LYS A 474 -6.09 18.33 -8.59
C LYS A 474 -5.52 16.97 -8.17
N LEU A 475 -6.18 16.26 -7.24
CA LEU A 475 -5.81 14.89 -6.90
C LEU A 475 -6.17 13.96 -8.07
N PRO A 476 -5.40 12.88 -8.28
CA PRO A 476 -5.63 12.00 -9.41
C PRO A 476 -6.84 11.09 -9.14
N VAL A 477 -7.90 11.16 -9.94
CA VAL A 477 -9.14 10.38 -9.72
C VAL A 477 -9.33 9.36 -10.84
N GLY A 478 -9.19 8.08 -10.50
CA GLY A 478 -9.36 6.96 -11.42
C GLY A 478 -10.78 6.39 -11.40
N ASP A 479 -11.41 6.40 -10.23
CA ASP A 479 -12.81 6.05 -10.03
C ASP A 479 -13.64 7.31 -9.75
N LYS A 480 -14.61 7.59 -10.62
CA LYS A 480 -15.45 8.80 -10.54
C LYS A 480 -16.58 8.67 -9.53
N SER A 481 -16.82 7.49 -8.97
CA SER A 481 -17.83 7.27 -7.93
C SER A 481 -17.34 7.62 -6.52
N LEU A 482 -16.05 7.97 -6.37
CA LEU A 482 -15.46 8.29 -5.07
C LEU A 482 -15.99 9.60 -4.50
N SER A 483 -16.46 9.53 -3.26
CA SER A 483 -16.74 10.69 -2.41
C SER A 483 -15.45 11.43 -2.02
N ALA A 484 -15.58 12.63 -1.45
CA ALA A 484 -14.43 13.37 -0.94
C ALA A 484 -13.65 12.60 0.15
N LYS A 485 -14.38 11.95 1.07
CA LYS A 485 -13.83 11.05 2.09
C LYS A 485 -12.95 9.97 1.45
N GLU A 486 -13.44 9.32 0.40
CA GLU A 486 -12.73 8.24 -0.28
C GLU A 486 -11.56 8.72 -1.13
N ILE A 487 -11.69 9.87 -1.82
CA ILE A 487 -10.58 10.46 -2.57
C ILE A 487 -9.39 10.74 -1.64
N ILE A 488 -9.63 11.27 -0.45
CA ILE A 488 -8.56 11.63 0.48
C ILE A 488 -8.07 10.41 1.28
N GLY A 489 -8.98 9.49 1.63
CA GLY A 489 -8.72 8.38 2.54
C GLY A 489 -8.32 7.04 1.91
N ASN A 490 -8.39 6.89 0.59
CA ASN A 490 -8.03 5.62 -0.06
C ASN A 490 -6.52 5.31 0.03
N GLU A 491 -6.21 4.03 0.08
CA GLU A 491 -4.84 3.50 0.15
C GLU A 491 -4.40 2.96 -1.23
N SER A 492 -4.80 3.64 -2.31
CA SER A 492 -4.28 3.33 -3.66
C SER A 492 -2.75 3.39 -3.67
N GLN A 493 -2.14 2.47 -4.40
CA GLN A 493 -0.71 2.21 -4.34
C GLN A 493 0.09 3.08 -5.30
N GLU A 494 1.42 2.94 -5.26
CA GLU A 494 2.37 3.59 -6.18
C GLU A 494 2.38 5.12 -6.15
N ARG A 495 1.92 5.73 -5.06
CA ARG A 495 1.90 7.19 -4.87
C ARG A 495 3.00 7.68 -3.95
N MET A 496 3.59 8.83 -4.29
CA MET A 496 4.59 9.55 -3.49
C MET A 496 4.17 11.01 -3.36
N GLY A 497 4.29 11.58 -2.17
CA GLY A 497 4.12 13.00 -1.91
C GLY A 497 5.49 13.68 -1.77
N MET A 498 5.65 14.90 -2.30
CA MET A 498 6.88 15.66 -2.13
C MET A 498 6.61 17.16 -1.95
N LEU A 499 7.50 17.80 -1.18
CA LEU A 499 7.63 19.24 -1.09
C LEU A 499 8.79 19.72 -1.94
N VAL A 500 8.51 20.68 -2.81
CA VAL A 500 9.50 21.29 -3.71
C VAL A 500 9.25 22.78 -3.83
N LYS A 501 10.27 23.53 -4.22
CA LYS A 501 10.12 24.96 -4.51
C LYS A 501 9.46 25.18 -5.86
N GLU A 502 8.73 26.29 -5.98
CA GLU A 502 8.09 26.70 -7.24
C GLU A 502 9.08 26.73 -8.43
N GLU A 503 10.30 27.23 -8.19
CA GLU A 503 11.35 27.37 -9.21
C GLU A 503 11.81 26.03 -9.81
N ASP A 504 11.60 24.93 -9.10
CA ASP A 504 12.01 23.59 -9.53
C ASP A 504 10.90 22.81 -10.27
N LEU A 505 9.64 23.28 -10.23
CA LEU A 505 8.50 22.56 -10.80
C LEU A 505 8.68 22.24 -12.28
N GLU A 506 9.09 23.22 -13.09
CA GLU A 506 9.26 23.00 -14.53
C GLU A 506 10.33 21.94 -14.83
N ARG A 507 11.39 21.88 -14.02
CA ARG A 507 12.44 20.87 -14.17
C ARG A 507 11.90 19.48 -13.83
N ILE A 508 11.19 19.35 -12.71
CA ILE A 508 10.65 18.07 -12.26
C ILE A 508 9.57 17.59 -13.23
N GLU A 509 8.70 18.47 -13.70
CA GLU A 509 7.64 18.13 -14.66
C GLU A 509 8.23 17.63 -15.99
N ARG A 510 9.34 18.21 -16.48
CA ARG A 510 10.05 17.70 -17.66
C ARG A 510 10.60 16.28 -17.43
N ILE A 511 11.16 16.00 -16.26
CA ILE A 511 11.65 14.67 -15.89
C ILE A 511 10.48 13.69 -15.82
N ALA A 512 9.38 14.09 -15.16
CA ALA A 512 8.16 13.28 -15.05
C ALA A 512 7.58 12.94 -16.42
N LYS A 513 7.46 13.91 -17.34
CA LYS A 513 7.02 13.68 -18.73
C LYS A 513 7.95 12.72 -19.48
N ARG A 514 9.27 12.86 -19.33
CA ARG A 514 10.27 11.96 -19.95
C ARG A 514 10.11 10.52 -19.46
N GLU A 515 9.96 10.34 -18.15
CA GLU A 515 9.74 9.03 -17.50
C GLU A 515 8.27 8.57 -17.58
N ARG A 516 7.39 9.38 -18.18
CA ARG A 516 5.93 9.18 -18.23
C ARG A 516 5.29 9.05 -16.86
N ALA A 517 5.91 9.51 -15.77
CA ALA A 517 5.31 9.45 -14.44
C ALA A 517 4.21 10.53 -14.30
N PRO A 518 2.99 10.18 -13.86
CA PRO A 518 1.98 11.18 -13.53
C PRO A 518 2.49 12.14 -12.44
N PHE A 519 2.20 13.43 -12.62
CA PHE A 519 2.72 14.52 -11.79
C PHE A 519 1.62 15.55 -11.55
N TYR A 520 1.27 15.76 -10.29
CA TYR A 520 0.15 16.61 -9.88
C TYR A 520 0.64 17.63 -8.85
N VAL A 521 0.53 18.92 -9.15
CA VAL A 521 0.74 20.00 -8.16
C VAL A 521 -0.58 20.22 -7.45
N VAL A 522 -0.74 19.58 -6.29
CA VAL A 522 -2.04 19.46 -5.60
C VAL A 522 -2.27 20.56 -4.58
N GLY A 523 -1.23 21.28 -4.15
CA GLY A 523 -1.37 22.27 -3.10
C GLY A 523 -0.09 23.02 -2.78
N GLU A 524 -0.10 23.69 -1.64
CA GLU A 524 1.06 24.39 -1.10
C GLU A 524 1.09 24.35 0.42
N THR A 525 2.29 24.42 0.98
CA THR A 525 2.50 24.65 2.40
C THR A 525 2.09 26.07 2.76
N THR A 526 1.40 26.21 3.88
CA THR A 526 0.99 27.50 4.42
C THR A 526 1.98 27.92 5.51
N GLY A 527 1.58 28.79 6.43
CA GLY A 527 2.35 29.11 7.63
C GLY A 527 1.44 29.34 8.84
N ASP A 528 0.19 28.88 8.74
CA ASP A 528 -0.88 29.07 9.72
C ASP A 528 -1.20 27.79 10.49
N MET A 529 -0.45 26.70 10.25
CA MET A 529 -0.64 25.39 10.88
C MET A 529 -2.00 24.75 10.62
N ARG A 530 -2.77 25.26 9.65
CA ARG A 530 -4.04 24.67 9.24
C ARG A 530 -3.82 23.60 8.20
N PHE A 531 -4.59 22.53 8.27
CA PHE A 531 -4.65 21.50 7.24
C PHE A 531 -6.01 21.54 6.58
N THR A 532 -6.03 21.96 5.32
CA THR A 532 -7.26 22.17 4.57
C THR A 532 -7.24 21.37 3.28
N PHE A 533 -8.25 20.53 3.08
CA PHE A 533 -8.60 20.01 1.76
C PHE A 533 -9.72 20.88 1.19
N GLU A 534 -9.39 21.68 0.18
CA GLU A 534 -10.31 22.59 -0.48
C GLU A 534 -11.08 21.85 -1.58
N GLN A 535 -12.39 22.08 -1.59
CA GLN A 535 -13.28 21.63 -2.66
C GLN A 535 -13.98 22.83 -3.32
N PRO A 536 -14.16 22.82 -4.66
CA PRO A 536 -14.96 23.84 -5.34
C PRO A 536 -16.35 23.97 -4.70
N GLY A 537 -16.75 25.20 -4.36
CA GLY A 537 -18.02 25.47 -3.67
C GLY A 537 -17.92 25.72 -2.17
N GLY A 538 -16.70 25.72 -1.61
CA GLY A 538 -16.41 26.25 -0.26
C GLY A 538 -16.76 25.32 0.91
N HIS A 539 -17.19 24.09 0.62
CA HIS A 539 -17.41 23.06 1.63
C HIS A 539 -16.16 22.18 1.69
N ASN A 540 -15.21 22.57 2.53
CA ASN A 540 -13.93 21.87 2.66
C ASN A 540 -14.14 20.55 3.43
N PRO A 541 -13.77 19.39 2.86
CA PRO A 541 -13.91 18.12 3.56
C PRO A 541 -13.08 18.04 4.82
N ILE A 542 -11.92 18.70 4.87
CA ILE A 542 -11.12 18.86 6.09
C ILE A 542 -10.73 20.33 6.21
N ASP A 543 -10.97 20.93 7.37
CA ASP A 543 -10.55 22.31 7.65
C ASP A 543 -10.36 22.56 9.15
N MET A 544 -9.19 22.18 9.67
CA MET A 544 -8.83 22.32 11.08
C MET A 544 -7.34 22.57 11.29
N ASP A 545 -6.95 22.91 12.52
CA ASP A 545 -5.54 23.03 12.88
C ASP A 545 -4.91 21.62 12.90
N LEU A 546 -3.65 21.50 12.47
CA LEU A 546 -2.91 20.22 12.46
C LEU A 546 -2.87 19.56 13.85
N GLU A 547 -2.72 20.36 14.89
CA GLU A 547 -2.74 19.87 16.28
C GLU A 547 -4.06 19.18 16.63
N ASP A 548 -5.19 19.73 16.13
CA ASP A 548 -6.51 19.15 16.37
C ASP A 548 -6.69 17.84 15.61
N PHE A 549 -6.20 17.79 14.36
CA PHE A 549 -6.22 16.61 13.49
C PHE A 549 -5.37 15.46 14.04
N PHE A 550 -4.18 15.78 14.55
CA PHE A 550 -3.29 14.80 15.15
C PHE A 550 -3.76 14.31 16.51
N GLY A 551 -4.60 15.08 17.20
CA GLY A 551 -5.12 14.70 18.50
C GLY A 551 -4.05 14.61 19.59
N LYS A 552 -4.54 14.54 20.84
CA LYS A 552 -3.72 14.20 22.01
C LYS A 552 -4.47 13.16 22.84
N PRO A 553 -4.70 11.94 22.30
CA PRO A 553 -5.34 10.90 23.07
C PRO A 553 -4.48 10.58 24.31
N PRO A 554 -5.11 10.16 25.42
CA PRO A 554 -4.39 9.76 26.62
C PRO A 554 -3.40 8.62 26.32
N VAL A 555 -2.33 8.55 27.12
CA VAL A 555 -1.31 7.50 26.97
C VAL A 555 -1.93 6.14 27.28
N THR A 556 -1.80 5.19 26.36
CA THR A 556 -2.23 3.80 26.55
C THR A 556 -1.52 3.17 27.74
N ILE A 557 -2.30 2.56 28.65
CA ILE A 557 -1.78 1.81 29.80
C ILE A 557 -2.04 0.33 29.56
N MET A 558 -0.96 -0.46 29.53
CA MET A 558 -0.98 -1.91 29.41
C MET A 558 -0.75 -2.51 30.79
N GLU A 559 -1.82 -3.03 31.41
CA GLU A 559 -1.73 -3.80 32.65
C GLU A 559 -1.74 -5.29 32.31
N ASP A 560 -0.70 -6.00 32.74
CA ASP A 560 -0.55 -7.44 32.50
C ASP A 560 0.08 -8.16 33.71
N SER A 561 0.01 -9.48 33.69
CA SER A 561 0.57 -10.35 34.72
C SER A 561 1.44 -11.43 34.09
N THR A 562 2.55 -11.76 34.74
CA THR A 562 3.42 -12.85 34.29
C THR A 562 2.69 -14.19 34.44
N ILE A 563 2.60 -14.93 33.33
CA ILE A 563 2.08 -16.30 33.30
C ILE A 563 3.27 -17.24 33.11
N GLU A 564 3.51 -18.12 34.08
CA GLU A 564 4.47 -19.22 33.92
C GLU A 564 3.77 -20.43 33.28
N GLU A 565 4.14 -20.74 32.05
CA GLU A 565 3.76 -21.98 31.37
C GLU A 565 4.94 -22.94 31.30
N SER A 566 4.69 -24.22 31.58
CA SER A 566 5.64 -25.29 31.37
C SER A 566 5.19 -26.17 30.21
N TYR A 567 6.12 -26.47 29.31
CA TYR A 567 5.91 -27.41 28.22
C TYR A 567 6.69 -28.70 28.51
N ASP A 568 6.14 -29.83 28.10
CA ASP A 568 6.82 -31.11 28.25
C ASP A 568 8.08 -31.13 27.37
N ALA A 569 9.15 -31.74 27.90
CA ALA A 569 10.36 -31.95 27.11
C ALA A 569 10.06 -32.93 25.96
N PRO A 570 10.65 -32.73 24.76
CA PRO A 570 10.42 -33.64 23.66
C PRO A 570 10.91 -35.05 24.02
N GLU A 571 10.03 -36.04 23.92
CA GLU A 571 10.40 -37.45 24.02
C GLU A 571 11.02 -37.90 22.71
N TYR A 572 12.17 -38.57 22.78
CA TYR A 572 12.85 -39.12 21.60
C TYR A 572 13.44 -40.50 21.89
N ASP A 573 13.47 -41.34 20.86
CA ASP A 573 14.15 -42.63 20.87
C ASP A 573 15.34 -42.59 19.92
N ILE A 574 16.53 -42.89 20.44
CA ILE A 574 17.78 -42.86 19.64
C ILE A 574 17.74 -43.86 18.48
N ASP A 575 16.96 -44.93 18.60
CA ASP A 575 16.79 -45.93 17.54
C ASP A 575 16.01 -45.34 16.33
N ASN A 576 15.31 -44.21 16.50
CA ASN A 576 14.59 -43.48 15.46
C ASN A 576 15.36 -42.27 14.90
N LEU A 577 16.66 -42.12 15.19
CA LEU A 577 17.45 -40.96 14.77
C LEU A 577 17.38 -40.69 13.26
N GLU A 578 17.44 -41.74 12.43
CA GLU A 578 17.34 -41.62 10.97
C GLU A 578 15.98 -41.04 10.57
N THR A 579 14.88 -41.53 11.15
CA THR A 579 13.54 -41.00 10.93
C THR A 579 13.40 -39.55 11.39
N TYR A 580 13.95 -39.18 12.55
CA TYR A 580 13.91 -37.79 13.02
C TYR A 580 14.69 -36.85 12.10
N LEU A 581 15.85 -37.29 11.59
CA LEU A 581 16.62 -36.52 10.62
C LEU A 581 15.84 -36.35 9.31
N GLU A 582 15.23 -37.43 8.80
CA GLU A 582 14.37 -37.37 7.62
C GLU A 582 13.19 -36.41 7.83
N ASN A 583 12.54 -36.44 8.99
CA ASN A 583 11.45 -35.52 9.33
C ASN A 583 11.91 -34.06 9.34
N VAL A 584 13.05 -33.76 9.97
CA VAL A 584 13.61 -32.39 10.01
C VAL A 584 13.98 -31.88 8.62
N LEU A 585 14.43 -32.76 7.72
CA LEU A 585 14.76 -32.39 6.34
C LEU A 585 13.51 -32.22 5.44
N GLN A 586 12.36 -32.76 5.86
CA GLN A 586 11.07 -32.67 5.17
C GLN A 586 10.16 -31.53 5.69
N LEU A 587 10.52 -30.95 6.83
CA LEU A 587 9.95 -29.73 7.38
C LEU A 587 10.45 -28.52 6.57
#